data_AF-A0A536JFF9-F1
#
_entry.id   AF-A0A536JFF9-F1
#
_cell.length_a   1.000
_cell.length_b   1.000
_cell.length_c   1.000
_cell.angle_alpha   90.00
_cell.angle_beta   90.00
_cell.angle_gamma   90.00
#
_symmetry.space_group_name_H-M   'P 1'
#
loop_
_entity.id
_entity.type
_entity.pdbx_description
1 polymer ?
#
loop_
_entity_poly.entity_id
_entity_poly.type
_entity_poly.pdbx_seq_one_letter_code
_entity_poly.pdbx_strand_id
1 'polypeptide(L)'
;MGENARRMSAGRGLPAGTLTFLFTDIEGSTKLQNGLGTDRYQDVLETHTRLLRDAFKDGGVEVRVEGDALFVVFAVAALAVRAAAAAQRALAGATFPHGATVRVRMGMHTGEGRPASVEAGADYVGIDVNRAARVAAAGHGGQVLLTEATATLARADLGDGISLRDLGEFRLKDLARPERLYQLVISGSPTDFPPVRSLDRTPTFLPPQPSSFIGRAREIAEGQRLLARARLVTLTGPGGTGKTRLSLRIAEESAHEFGDGTYFVPLAPISDPELVPSTIAHTLGVQLSGSEVPLTRVLDYVRGKQMLIVLDNFEQILPAAPVVGQLL
;
A
#
# COMPACT_ATOMS: atom_id res chain seq x y z
N MET A 1 12.52 2.71 51.29
CA MET A 1 11.79 3.43 50.22
C MET A 1 12.52 3.41 48.87
N GLY A 2 13.32 2.39 48.55
CA GLY A 2 14.09 2.35 47.28
C GLY A 2 13.85 1.14 46.38
N GLU A 3 13.04 0.16 46.80
CA GLU A 3 12.96 -1.15 46.12
C GLU A 3 11.62 -1.39 45.40
N ASN A 4 10.57 -0.64 45.75
CA ASN A 4 9.25 -0.76 45.10
C ASN A 4 9.10 0.04 43.80
N ALA A 5 10.04 0.93 43.48
CA ALA A 5 10.00 1.72 42.23
C ALA A 5 10.63 0.98 41.03
N ARG A 6 11.49 -0.03 41.28
CA ARG A 6 12.14 -0.82 40.21
C ARG A 6 11.38 -2.09 39.80
N ARG A 7 10.25 -2.42 40.44
CA ARG A 7 9.40 -3.58 40.10
C ARG A 7 8.16 -3.25 39.27
N MET A 8 7.95 -2.00 38.85
CA MET A 8 6.74 -1.59 38.09
C MET A 8 6.90 -1.62 36.56
N SER A 9 7.99 -2.17 36.01
CA SER A 9 8.28 -2.15 34.56
C SER A 9 8.05 -3.48 33.81
N ALA A 10 7.49 -4.51 34.45
CA ALA A 10 7.40 -5.85 33.82
C ALA A 10 6.15 -6.64 34.24
N GLY A 11 4.94 -6.13 33.96
CA GLY A 11 3.72 -6.87 34.30
C GLY A 11 2.37 -6.22 34.05
N ARG A 12 2.24 -5.20 33.18
CA ARG A 12 0.90 -4.78 32.74
C ARG A 12 0.49 -5.66 31.55
N GLY A 13 -0.49 -6.53 31.77
CA GLY A 13 -1.12 -7.26 30.67
C GLY A 13 -1.69 -6.30 29.62
N LEU A 14 -1.75 -6.76 28.38
CA LEU A 14 -2.32 -6.00 27.28
C LEU A 14 -3.80 -5.65 27.59
N PRO A 15 -4.26 -4.42 27.30
CA PRO A 15 -5.65 -4.04 27.54
C PRO A 15 -6.62 -4.87 26.69
N ALA A 16 -7.87 -4.99 27.12
CA ALA A 16 -8.93 -5.65 26.36
C ALA A 16 -10.16 -4.74 26.25
N GLY A 17 -11.04 -5.02 25.29
CA GLY A 17 -12.25 -4.25 25.03
C GLY A 17 -12.14 -3.41 23.76
N THR A 18 -12.83 -2.27 23.70
CA THR A 18 -12.75 -1.38 22.53
C THR A 18 -11.43 -0.61 22.53
N LEU A 19 -10.54 -0.93 21.59
CA LEU A 19 -9.20 -0.35 21.49
C LEU A 19 -8.98 0.26 20.12
N THR A 20 -8.13 1.28 20.07
CA THR A 20 -7.63 1.83 18.82
C THR A 20 -6.26 1.25 18.51
N PHE A 21 -6.19 0.49 17.43
CA PHE A 21 -5.00 -0.11 16.87
C PHE A 21 -4.33 0.89 15.93
N LEU A 22 -3.05 1.18 16.16
CA LEU A 22 -2.21 2.02 15.31
C LEU A 22 -1.07 1.17 14.74
N PHE A 23 -1.01 1.11 13.40
CA PHE A 23 0.11 0.51 12.68
C PHE A 23 0.91 1.61 11.99
N THR A 24 2.23 1.44 11.99
CA THR A 24 3.18 2.32 11.30
C THR A 24 4.09 1.48 10.41
N ASP A 25 4.59 2.09 9.33
CA ASP A 25 5.49 1.42 8.38
C ASP A 25 6.31 2.49 7.61
N ILE A 26 7.59 2.25 7.34
CA ILE A 26 8.40 3.19 6.55
C ILE A 26 8.15 2.93 5.07
N GLU A 27 7.73 3.97 4.34
CA GLU A 27 7.56 3.86 2.90
C GLU A 27 8.91 3.63 2.21
N GLY A 28 9.02 2.52 1.49
CA GLY A 28 10.21 2.20 0.70
C GLY A 28 11.42 1.77 1.54
N SER A 29 11.20 1.24 2.75
CA SER A 29 12.25 0.77 3.65
C SER A 29 13.27 -0.16 2.99
N THR A 30 12.83 -1.11 2.15
CA THR A 30 13.74 -1.99 1.41
C THR A 30 14.69 -1.23 0.47
N LYS A 31 14.20 -0.18 -0.21
CA LYS A 31 15.03 0.66 -1.09
C LYS A 31 16.03 1.46 -0.26
N LEU A 32 15.59 1.97 0.89
CA LEU A 32 16.43 2.73 1.81
C LEU A 32 17.56 1.86 2.40
N GLN A 33 17.22 0.64 2.83
CA GLN A 33 18.19 -0.33 3.34
C GLN A 33 19.20 -0.75 2.25
N ASN A 34 18.75 -1.02 1.03
CA ASN A 34 19.65 -1.36 -0.08
C ASN A 34 20.59 -0.21 -0.45
N GLY A 35 20.12 1.04 -0.34
CA GLY A 35 20.94 2.22 -0.64
C GLY A 35 21.97 2.57 0.43
N LEU A 36 21.64 2.36 1.71
CA LEU A 36 22.51 2.71 2.83
C LEU A 36 23.42 1.56 3.30
N GLY A 37 23.01 0.31 3.07
CA GLY A 37 23.59 -0.87 3.69
C GLY A 37 23.06 -1.10 5.11
N THR A 38 23.21 -2.33 5.61
CA THR A 38 22.58 -2.80 6.86
C THR A 38 22.95 -1.95 8.07
N ASP A 39 24.23 -1.68 8.31
CA ASP A 39 24.68 -0.99 9.53
C ASP A 39 24.18 0.46 9.58
N ARG A 40 24.29 1.20 8.46
CA ARG A 40 23.79 2.58 8.39
C ARG A 40 22.28 2.67 8.48
N TYR A 41 21.57 1.67 7.96
CA TYR A 41 20.13 1.60 8.09
C TYR A 41 19.69 1.38 9.55
N GLN A 42 20.47 0.68 10.37
CA GLN A 42 20.19 0.54 11.81
C GLN A 42 20.20 1.89 12.53
N ASP A 43 21.16 2.78 12.26
CA ASP A 43 21.17 4.12 12.87
C ASP A 43 19.89 4.93 12.55
N VAL A 44 19.38 4.76 11.32
CA VAL A 44 18.12 5.38 10.86
C VAL A 44 16.94 4.77 11.61
N LEU A 45 16.89 3.45 11.75
CA LEU A 45 15.84 2.74 12.51
C LEU A 45 15.83 3.11 13.99
N GLU A 46 16.99 3.29 14.61
CA GLU A 46 17.08 3.70 16.01
C GLU A 46 16.50 5.10 16.21
N THR A 47 16.82 6.04 15.31
CA THR A 47 16.27 7.39 15.33
C THR A 47 14.76 7.37 15.11
N HIS A 48 14.29 6.62 14.10
CA HIS A 48 12.87 6.43 13.79
C HIS A 48 12.10 5.88 15.01
N THR A 49 12.57 4.77 15.56
CA THR A 49 11.90 4.07 16.66
C THR A 49 11.86 4.92 17.92
N ARG A 50 12.93 5.67 18.21
CA ARG A 50 12.97 6.62 19.34
C ARG A 50 11.91 7.71 19.19
N LEU A 51 11.79 8.32 18.01
CA LEU A 51 10.80 9.39 17.77
C LEU A 51 9.36 8.87 17.92
N LEU A 52 9.08 7.68 17.36
CA LEU A 52 7.77 7.06 17.48
C LEU A 52 7.43 6.70 18.93
N ARG A 53 8.36 6.08 19.67
CA ARG A 53 8.17 5.75 21.08
C ARG A 53 7.91 6.98 21.94
N ASP A 54 8.65 8.07 21.70
CA ASP A 54 8.42 9.31 22.44
C ASP A 54 7.04 9.91 22.14
N ALA A 55 6.58 9.87 20.89
CA ALA A 55 5.25 10.34 20.51
C ALA A 55 4.11 9.45 21.05
N PHE A 56 4.35 8.16 21.23
CA PHE A 56 3.34 7.19 21.66
C PHE A 56 3.32 6.92 23.17
N LYS A 57 4.28 7.45 23.93
CA LYS A 57 4.40 7.20 25.39
C LYS A 57 3.15 7.58 26.18
N ASP A 58 2.43 8.60 25.72
CA ASP A 58 1.26 9.14 26.41
C ASP A 58 0.00 8.38 25.98
N GLY A 59 -0.22 7.24 26.64
CA GLY A 59 -1.44 6.42 26.50
C GLY A 59 -1.36 5.31 25.44
N GLY A 60 -0.26 5.21 24.71
CA GLY A 60 0.04 4.09 23.82
C GLY A 60 0.70 2.94 24.57
N VAL A 61 0.29 1.72 24.24
CA VAL A 61 0.95 0.48 24.67
C VAL A 61 1.56 -0.16 23.43
N GLU A 62 2.89 -0.19 23.34
CA GLU A 62 3.61 -0.89 22.28
C GLU A 62 3.37 -2.39 22.43
N VAL A 63 2.83 -3.02 21.38
CA VAL A 63 2.54 -4.46 21.37
C VAL A 63 3.73 -5.20 20.76
N ARG A 64 4.16 -4.76 19.57
CA ARG A 64 5.30 -5.36 18.87
C ARG A 64 5.98 -4.39 17.92
N VAL A 65 7.23 -4.71 17.60
CA VAL A 65 8.05 -4.04 16.58
C VAL A 65 8.56 -5.12 15.63
N GLU A 66 8.31 -4.94 14.34
CA GLU A 66 8.75 -5.86 13.28
C GLU A 66 9.54 -5.06 12.24
N GLY A 67 10.86 -5.10 12.34
CA GLY A 67 11.73 -4.30 11.47
C GLY A 67 11.50 -2.81 11.68
N ASP A 68 10.94 -2.15 10.67
CA ASP A 68 10.57 -0.74 10.64
C ASP A 68 9.11 -0.46 11.03
N ALA A 69 8.29 -1.50 11.20
CA ALA A 69 6.89 -1.38 11.56
C ALA A 69 6.68 -1.46 13.08
N LEU A 70 5.93 -0.50 13.64
CA LEU A 70 5.47 -0.54 15.03
C LEU A 70 3.96 -0.75 15.08
N PHE A 71 3.53 -1.62 15.99
CA PHE A 71 2.13 -1.83 16.34
C PHE A 71 1.87 -1.39 17.78
N VAL A 72 0.98 -0.41 17.93
CA VAL A 72 0.66 0.25 19.20
C VAL A 72 -0.85 0.25 19.41
N VAL A 73 -1.29 0.09 20.66
CA VAL A 73 -2.71 0.17 21.03
C VAL A 73 -3.00 1.29 22.01
N PHE A 74 -4.17 1.90 21.87
CA PHE A 74 -4.65 2.97 22.72
C PHE A 74 -6.06 2.65 23.21
N ALA A 75 -6.31 2.86 24.50
CA ALA A 75 -7.67 2.75 25.06
C ALA A 75 -8.61 3.89 24.62
N VAL A 76 -8.05 5.01 24.16
CA VAL A 76 -8.81 6.20 23.76
C VAL A 76 -8.41 6.62 22.35
N ALA A 77 -9.37 6.68 21.43
CA ALA A 77 -9.13 7.02 20.02
C ALA A 77 -8.51 8.41 19.85
N ALA A 78 -8.97 9.40 20.60
CA ALA A 78 -8.43 10.77 20.57
C ALA A 78 -6.92 10.83 20.94
N LEU A 79 -6.48 10.03 21.92
CA LEU A 79 -5.05 9.94 22.27
C LEU A 79 -4.25 9.34 21.13
N ALA A 80 -4.75 8.27 20.51
CA ALA A 80 -4.10 7.65 19.36
C ALA A 80 -3.92 8.64 18.20
N VAL A 81 -4.94 9.46 17.92
CA VAL A 81 -4.92 10.44 16.83
C VAL A 81 -3.93 11.57 17.11
N ARG A 82 -3.92 12.10 18.34
CA ARG A 82 -2.93 13.11 18.75
C ARG A 82 -1.50 12.56 18.73
N ALA A 83 -1.32 11.32 19.16
CA ALA A 83 -0.03 10.65 19.16
C ALA A 83 0.49 10.42 17.73
N ALA A 84 -0.37 10.01 16.79
CA ALA A 84 -0.03 9.91 15.37
C ALA A 84 0.35 11.29 14.78
N ALA A 85 -0.38 12.36 15.13
CA ALA A 85 -0.03 13.71 14.70
C ALA A 85 1.31 14.20 15.27
N ALA A 86 1.57 13.94 16.56
CA ALA A 86 2.84 14.25 17.20
C ALA A 86 4.00 13.48 16.55
N ALA A 87 3.79 12.21 16.24
CA ALA A 87 4.77 11.38 15.55
C ALA A 87 5.10 11.93 14.15
N GLN A 88 4.10 12.27 13.34
CA GLN A 88 4.34 12.85 12.00
C GLN A 88 5.09 14.19 12.07
N ARG A 89 4.77 15.05 13.04
CA ARG A 89 5.51 16.31 13.27
C ARG A 89 6.95 16.04 13.68
N ALA A 90 7.17 15.08 14.59
CA ALA A 90 8.51 14.70 15.05
C ALA A 90 9.36 14.13 13.91
N LEU A 91 8.78 13.27 13.07
CA LEU A 91 9.43 12.71 11.88
C LEU A 91 9.77 13.80 10.86
N ALA A 92 8.86 14.73 10.58
CA ALA A 92 9.08 15.82 9.64
C ALA A 92 10.14 16.82 10.12
N GLY A 93 10.27 17.03 11.43
CA GLY A 93 11.27 17.92 12.03
C GLY A 93 12.62 17.27 12.31
N ALA A 94 12.76 15.97 12.13
CA ALA A 94 13.97 15.23 12.48
C ALA A 94 15.00 15.22 11.34
N THR A 95 16.27 15.42 11.70
CA THR A 95 17.40 15.10 10.81
C THR A 95 17.78 13.64 11.04
N PHE A 96 17.55 12.79 10.05
CA PHE A 96 17.95 11.39 10.13
C PHE A 96 19.44 11.21 9.80
N PRO A 97 20.09 10.20 10.41
CA PRO A 97 21.47 9.83 10.07
C PRO A 97 21.66 9.59 8.57
N HIS A 98 22.89 9.79 8.10
CA HIS A 98 23.30 9.54 6.71
C HIS A 98 22.53 10.33 5.65
N GLY A 99 21.86 11.42 6.05
CA GLY A 99 21.02 12.23 5.15
C GLY A 99 19.78 11.48 4.66
N ALA A 100 19.37 10.42 5.37
CA ALA A 100 18.20 9.63 5.00
C ALA A 100 16.92 10.49 5.04
N THR A 101 16.01 10.25 4.10
CA THR A 101 14.66 10.80 4.15
C THR A 101 13.70 9.68 4.52
N VAL A 102 13.11 9.77 5.71
CA VAL A 102 12.18 8.75 6.22
C VAL A 102 10.76 9.30 6.16
N ARG A 103 9.88 8.60 5.46
CA ARG A 103 8.45 8.92 5.39
C ARG A 103 7.65 7.74 5.92
N VAL A 104 6.96 7.95 7.03
CA VAL A 104 6.20 6.90 7.72
C VAL A 104 4.74 7.03 7.36
N ARG A 105 4.13 5.94 6.91
CA ARG A 105 2.68 5.85 6.75
C ARG A 105 2.08 5.23 8.01
N MET A 106 0.87 5.66 8.36
CA MET A 106 0.17 5.16 9.55
C MET A 106 -1.29 4.85 9.23
N GLY A 107 -1.81 3.81 9.89
CA GLY A 107 -3.20 3.40 9.78
C GLY A 107 -3.82 3.10 11.12
N MET A 108 -5.06 3.50 11.29
CA MET A 108 -5.78 3.42 12.54
C MET A 108 -7.15 2.79 12.39
N HIS A 109 -7.46 1.84 13.28
CA HIS A 109 -8.80 1.29 13.39
C HIS A 109 -9.19 1.09 14.86
N THR A 110 -10.45 1.34 15.18
CA THR A 110 -11.02 1.12 16.51
C THR A 110 -12.00 -0.03 16.44
N GLY A 111 -11.73 -1.07 17.22
CA GLY A 111 -12.49 -2.31 17.22
C GLY A 111 -12.31 -3.08 18.52
N GLU A 112 -12.70 -4.36 18.54
CA GLU A 112 -12.57 -5.20 19.72
C GLU A 112 -11.15 -5.80 19.81
N GLY A 113 -10.44 -5.48 20.87
CA GLY A 113 -9.15 -6.06 21.21
C GLY A 113 -9.28 -7.14 22.26
N ARG A 114 -8.86 -8.35 21.88
CA ARG A 114 -8.64 -9.46 22.82
C ARG A 114 -7.16 -9.87 22.75
N PRO A 115 -6.41 -9.73 23.84
CA PRO A 115 -5.05 -10.27 23.90
C PRO A 115 -5.04 -11.76 23.58
N ALA A 116 -4.02 -12.20 22.86
CA ALA A 116 -3.74 -13.61 22.64
C ALA A 116 -3.41 -14.31 23.97
N SER A 117 -3.50 -15.65 24.00
CA SER A 117 -3.10 -16.42 25.18
C SER A 117 -1.65 -16.14 25.55
N VAL A 118 -1.32 -16.26 26.85
CA VAL A 118 0.03 -15.99 27.39
C VAL A 118 1.11 -16.82 26.67
N GLU A 119 0.76 -17.98 26.12
CA GLU A 119 1.63 -18.86 25.34
C GLU A 119 2.03 -18.29 23.96
N ALA A 120 1.22 -17.39 23.39
CA ALA A 120 1.45 -16.77 22.08
C ALA A 120 2.31 -15.49 22.15
N GLY A 121 2.74 -15.08 23.35
CA GLY A 121 3.34 -13.75 23.57
C GLY A 121 2.30 -12.65 23.66
N ALA A 122 2.73 -11.44 24.05
CA ALA A 122 1.86 -10.26 24.10
C ALA A 122 1.49 -9.82 22.68
N ASP A 123 0.37 -10.31 22.16
CA ASP A 123 -0.14 -9.93 20.83
C ASP A 123 -1.67 -9.79 20.83
N TYR A 124 -2.21 -9.20 19.78
CA TYR A 124 -3.65 -9.20 19.48
C TYR A 124 -3.93 -10.02 18.24
N VAL A 125 -4.94 -10.89 18.32
CA VAL A 125 -5.41 -11.67 17.18
C VAL A 125 -6.85 -11.29 16.90
N GLY A 126 -7.15 -10.96 15.65
CA GLY A 126 -8.52 -10.67 15.25
C GLY A 126 -8.63 -9.90 13.96
N ILE A 127 -9.85 -9.83 13.45
CA ILE A 127 -10.17 -9.11 12.22
C ILE A 127 -9.86 -7.61 12.32
N ASP A 128 -10.00 -7.02 13.51
CA ASP A 128 -9.77 -5.58 13.73
C ASP A 128 -8.30 -5.20 13.69
N VAL A 129 -7.40 -6.09 14.12
CA VAL A 129 -5.95 -5.93 13.98
C VAL A 129 -5.56 -5.94 12.50
N ASN A 130 -6.06 -6.95 11.76
CA ASN A 130 -5.83 -7.05 10.33
C ASN A 130 -6.38 -5.83 9.58
N ARG A 131 -7.55 -5.33 9.99
CA ARG A 131 -8.15 -4.11 9.42
C ARG A 131 -7.24 -2.90 9.61
N ALA A 132 -6.73 -2.66 10.81
CA ALA A 132 -5.80 -1.55 11.09
C ALA A 132 -4.54 -1.63 10.22
N ALA A 133 -3.94 -2.82 10.10
CA ALA A 133 -2.78 -3.05 9.25
C ALA A 133 -3.08 -2.78 7.76
N ARG A 134 -4.26 -3.17 7.28
CA ARG A 134 -4.70 -2.91 5.89
C ARG A 134 -4.94 -1.42 5.62
N VAL A 135 -5.47 -0.68 6.60
CA VAL A 135 -5.60 0.78 6.51
C VAL A 135 -4.23 1.45 6.42
N ALA A 136 -3.24 1.00 7.20
CA ALA A 136 -1.88 1.54 7.13
C ALA A 136 -1.23 1.27 5.76
N ALA A 137 -1.37 0.05 5.27
CA ALA A 137 -0.82 -0.37 3.97
C ALA A 137 -1.42 0.38 2.77
N ALA A 138 -2.66 0.88 2.91
CA ALA A 138 -3.36 1.67 1.90
C ALA A 138 -2.81 3.10 1.76
N GLY A 139 -2.12 3.60 2.80
CA GLY A 139 -1.57 4.95 2.85
C GLY A 139 -0.20 5.09 2.20
N HIS A 140 0.21 6.34 2.01
CA HIS A 140 1.52 6.75 1.50
C HIS A 140 2.40 7.34 2.62
N GLY A 141 3.71 7.40 2.40
CA GLY A 141 4.66 7.94 3.37
C GLY A 141 4.31 9.38 3.80
N GLY A 142 4.15 9.59 5.11
CA GLY A 142 3.71 10.87 5.71
C GLY A 142 2.19 10.96 5.91
N GLN A 143 1.42 10.01 5.40
CA GLN A 143 -0.04 9.98 5.50
C GLN A 143 -0.49 9.19 6.73
N VAL A 144 -1.55 9.66 7.40
CA VAL A 144 -2.24 8.94 8.47
C VAL A 144 -3.68 8.71 8.05
N LEU A 145 -4.07 7.44 7.95
CA LEU A 145 -5.42 7.03 7.59
C LEU A 145 -6.18 6.45 8.78
N LEU A 146 -7.47 6.74 8.86
CA LEU A 146 -8.36 6.28 9.92
C LEU A 146 -9.62 5.66 9.33
N THR A 147 -10.10 4.59 9.95
CA THR A 147 -11.47 4.11 9.73
C THR A 147 -12.52 5.08 10.29
N GLU A 148 -13.76 4.95 9.82
CA GLU A 148 -14.90 5.71 10.34
C GLU A 148 -15.10 5.54 11.85
N ALA A 149 -14.89 4.34 12.39
CA ALA A 149 -15.01 4.06 13.81
C ALA A 149 -14.03 4.92 14.64
N THR A 150 -12.76 4.97 14.23
CA THR A 150 -11.75 5.80 14.88
C THR A 150 -12.04 7.29 14.71
N ALA A 151 -12.38 7.71 13.49
CA ALA A 151 -12.72 9.10 13.19
C ALA A 151 -13.88 9.60 14.06
N THR A 152 -14.93 8.79 14.22
CA THR A 152 -16.11 9.12 15.04
C THR A 152 -15.75 9.29 16.50
N LEU A 153 -14.98 8.36 17.08
CA LEU A 153 -14.61 8.40 18.50
C LEU A 153 -13.60 9.50 18.83
N ALA A 154 -12.75 9.89 17.87
CA ALA A 154 -11.75 10.94 18.07
C ALA A 154 -12.28 12.36 17.81
N ARG A 155 -13.37 12.51 17.02
CA ARG A 155 -13.83 13.81 16.49
C ARG A 155 -14.08 14.88 17.56
N ALA A 156 -14.50 14.47 18.76
CA ALA A 156 -14.82 15.39 19.85
C ALA A 156 -13.58 16.07 20.47
N ASP A 157 -12.38 15.48 20.31
CA ASP A 157 -11.17 15.92 21.00
C ASP A 157 -9.91 15.66 20.15
N LEU A 158 -9.84 16.26 18.96
CA LEU A 158 -8.69 16.07 18.07
C LEU A 158 -7.44 16.85 18.52
N GLY A 159 -7.61 17.92 19.28
CA GLY A 159 -6.55 18.86 19.65
C GLY A 159 -6.27 19.92 18.55
N ASP A 160 -5.46 20.91 18.91
CA ASP A 160 -5.21 22.07 18.05
C ASP A 160 -4.40 21.72 16.79
N GLY A 161 -4.80 22.34 15.68
CA GLY A 161 -4.14 22.18 14.39
C GLY A 161 -4.32 20.80 13.75
N ILE A 162 -5.32 20.02 14.20
CA ILE A 162 -5.64 18.69 13.69
C ILE A 162 -7.09 18.70 13.17
N SER A 163 -7.32 18.16 11.99
CA SER A 163 -8.66 17.94 11.43
C SER A 163 -8.74 16.63 10.65
N LEU A 164 -9.95 16.22 10.28
CA LEU A 164 -10.20 14.98 9.52
C LEU A 164 -10.82 15.31 8.17
N ARG A 165 -10.18 14.86 7.09
CA ARG A 165 -10.71 14.93 5.72
C ARG A 165 -11.31 13.58 5.36
N ASP A 166 -12.59 13.55 5.02
CA ASP A 166 -13.25 12.35 4.50
C ASP A 166 -12.75 12.06 3.09
N LEU A 167 -12.33 10.81 2.86
CA LEU A 167 -11.85 10.34 1.56
C LEU A 167 -12.89 9.47 0.82
N GLY A 168 -13.98 9.08 1.50
CA GLY A 168 -14.99 8.17 0.98
C GLY A 168 -14.73 6.70 1.27
N GLU A 169 -15.43 5.82 0.54
CA GLU A 169 -15.37 4.36 0.72
C GLU A 169 -14.34 3.69 -0.19
N PHE A 170 -13.61 2.72 0.37
CA PHE A 170 -12.55 1.96 -0.30
C PHE A 170 -12.62 0.49 0.07
N ARG A 171 -12.62 -0.43 -0.92
CA ARG A 171 -12.33 -1.84 -0.61
C ARG A 171 -10.84 -2.04 -0.40
N LEU A 172 -10.49 -2.60 0.74
CA LEU A 172 -9.11 -2.96 1.09
C LEU A 172 -8.94 -4.48 1.02
N LYS A 173 -7.70 -4.92 0.77
CA LYS A 173 -7.35 -6.34 0.68
C LYS A 173 -7.82 -7.11 1.91
N ASP A 174 -8.45 -8.27 1.67
CA ASP A 174 -8.94 -9.22 2.68
C ASP A 174 -10.03 -8.67 3.63
N LEU A 175 -10.64 -7.51 3.31
CA LEU A 175 -11.81 -7.00 4.02
C LEU A 175 -13.07 -7.23 3.18
N ALA A 176 -14.07 -7.88 3.77
CA ALA A 176 -15.29 -8.28 3.06
C ALA A 176 -16.20 -7.10 2.65
N ARG A 177 -16.09 -5.95 3.35
CA ARG A 177 -16.90 -4.75 3.10
C ARG A 177 -15.99 -3.56 2.79
N PRO A 178 -16.45 -2.61 1.94
CA PRO A 178 -15.79 -1.32 1.79
C PRO A 178 -15.60 -0.64 3.15
N GLU A 179 -14.48 0.03 3.31
CA GLU A 179 -14.12 0.80 4.49
C GLU A 179 -14.17 2.29 4.14
N ARG A 180 -14.89 3.09 4.94
CA ARG A 180 -14.84 4.54 4.80
C ARG A 180 -13.61 5.10 5.50
N LEU A 181 -12.75 5.77 4.74
CA LEU A 181 -11.47 6.24 5.23
C LEU A 181 -11.44 7.76 5.39
N TYR A 182 -10.73 8.19 6.41
CA TYR A 182 -10.44 9.58 6.71
C TYR A 182 -8.93 9.79 6.72
N GLN A 183 -8.48 10.93 6.22
CA GLN A 183 -7.10 11.39 6.39
C GLN A 183 -7.00 12.33 7.58
N LEU A 184 -5.99 12.11 8.41
CA LEU A 184 -5.58 13.10 9.40
C LEU A 184 -4.90 14.28 8.71
N VAL A 185 -5.45 15.47 8.86
CA VAL A 185 -4.86 16.71 8.36
C VAL A 185 -4.17 17.38 9.54
N ILE A 186 -2.85 17.51 9.45
CA ILE A 186 -1.99 18.04 10.50
C ILE A 186 -1.41 19.37 10.00
N SER A 187 -1.63 20.43 10.77
CA SER A 187 -1.08 21.76 10.46
C SER A 187 0.44 21.70 10.40
N GLY A 188 1.01 22.21 9.30
CA GLY A 188 2.46 22.19 9.05
C GLY A 188 2.99 20.90 8.41
N SER A 189 2.11 19.93 8.09
CA SER A 189 2.48 18.69 7.39
C SER A 189 1.86 18.64 5.99
N PRO A 190 2.40 17.83 5.06
CA PRO A 190 1.77 17.60 3.76
C PRO A 190 0.33 17.09 3.91
N THR A 191 -0.59 17.67 3.15
CA THR A 191 -2.01 17.29 3.16
C THR A 191 -2.48 16.63 1.87
N ASP A 192 -1.69 16.77 0.81
CA ASP A 192 -2.02 16.24 -0.51
C ASP A 192 -1.11 15.05 -0.79
N PHE A 193 -1.75 13.89 -0.92
CA PHE A 193 -1.13 12.62 -1.19
C PHE A 193 -1.73 12.04 -2.47
N PRO A 194 -1.04 11.11 -3.14
CA PRO A 194 -1.67 10.32 -4.19
C PRO A 194 -2.93 9.62 -3.67
N PRO A 195 -3.86 9.20 -4.55
CA PRO A 195 -5.04 8.47 -4.14
C PRO A 195 -4.72 7.27 -3.23
N VAL A 196 -5.57 7.00 -2.25
CA VAL A 196 -5.41 5.84 -1.35
C VAL A 196 -5.38 4.56 -2.16
N ARG A 197 -4.44 3.66 -1.83
CA ARG A 197 -4.31 2.37 -2.51
C ARG A 197 -5.46 1.47 -2.08
N SER A 198 -6.39 1.20 -2.99
CA SER A 198 -7.56 0.34 -2.75
C SER A 198 -7.78 -0.64 -3.89
N LEU A 199 -8.49 -1.73 -3.60
CA LEU A 199 -8.87 -2.73 -4.61
C LEU A 199 -9.80 -2.16 -5.69
N ASP A 200 -10.59 -1.12 -5.36
CA ASP A 200 -11.52 -0.50 -6.31
C ASP A 200 -10.88 0.58 -7.21
N ARG A 201 -9.65 1.04 -6.89
CA ARG A 201 -9.03 2.20 -7.56
C ARG A 201 -7.67 1.97 -8.18
N THR A 202 -7.20 0.73 -8.28
CA THR A 202 -6.33 0.39 -9.41
C THR A 202 -7.26 0.14 -10.60
N PRO A 203 -7.28 0.98 -11.65
CA PRO A 203 -8.10 0.71 -12.83
C PRO A 203 -7.70 -0.65 -13.38
N THR A 204 -8.49 -1.68 -13.10
CA THR A 204 -8.22 -3.06 -13.50
C THR A 204 -9.18 -3.37 -14.62
N PHE A 205 -8.80 -2.99 -15.84
CA PHE A 205 -9.57 -3.25 -17.05
C PHE A 205 -9.22 -4.64 -17.58
N LEU A 206 -9.44 -5.66 -16.75
CA LEU A 206 -9.25 -7.06 -17.09
C LEU A 206 -10.60 -7.71 -17.41
N PRO A 207 -10.69 -8.58 -18.43
CA PRO A 207 -11.90 -9.32 -18.72
C PRO A 207 -12.29 -10.22 -17.53
N PRO A 208 -13.58 -10.24 -17.13
CA PRO A 208 -14.04 -11.09 -16.05
C PRO A 208 -13.75 -12.57 -16.36
N GLN A 209 -13.29 -13.32 -15.35
CA GLN A 209 -13.00 -14.75 -15.48
C GLN A 209 -14.20 -15.55 -14.95
N PRO A 210 -15.08 -16.10 -15.82
CA PRO A 210 -16.35 -16.71 -15.40
C PRO A 210 -16.20 -18.05 -14.67
N SER A 211 -15.00 -18.62 -14.64
CA SER A 211 -14.68 -19.88 -13.96
C SER A 211 -13.56 -19.70 -12.94
N SER A 212 -13.58 -20.50 -11.87
CA SER A 212 -12.45 -20.58 -10.94
C SER A 212 -11.17 -20.99 -11.69
N PHE A 213 -10.04 -20.39 -11.31
CA PHE A 213 -8.73 -20.74 -11.85
C PHE A 213 -8.09 -21.75 -10.91
N ILE A 214 -7.89 -22.98 -11.38
CA ILE A 214 -7.46 -24.11 -10.56
C ILE A 214 -5.98 -24.41 -10.84
N GLY A 215 -5.17 -24.43 -9.78
CA GLY A 215 -3.75 -24.75 -9.85
C GLY A 215 -2.87 -23.59 -10.34
N ARG A 216 -1.65 -23.91 -10.81
CA ARG A 216 -0.66 -22.96 -11.36
C ARG A 216 -0.09 -21.91 -10.39
N ALA A 217 -0.19 -22.14 -9.08
CA ALA A 217 0.34 -21.22 -8.07
C ALA A 217 1.85 -20.94 -8.23
N ARG A 218 2.63 -21.92 -8.71
CA ARG A 218 4.06 -21.74 -8.98
C ARG A 218 4.29 -20.78 -10.15
N GLU A 219 3.56 -20.96 -11.25
CA GLU A 219 3.68 -20.10 -12.43
C GLU A 219 3.18 -18.68 -12.17
N ILE A 220 2.14 -18.52 -11.34
CA ILE A 220 1.68 -17.19 -10.90
C ILE A 220 2.78 -16.49 -10.09
N ALA A 221 3.30 -17.15 -9.05
CA ALA A 221 4.36 -16.60 -8.20
C ALA A 221 5.62 -16.26 -8.99
N GLU A 222 6.00 -17.10 -9.97
CA GLU A 222 7.12 -16.82 -10.86
C GLU A 222 6.85 -15.62 -11.76
N GLY A 223 5.64 -15.50 -12.32
CA GLY A 223 5.22 -14.34 -13.10
C GLY A 223 5.31 -13.04 -12.31
N GLN A 224 4.81 -13.03 -11.07
CA GLN A 224 4.91 -11.89 -10.15
C GLN A 224 6.37 -11.52 -9.87
N ARG A 225 7.21 -12.52 -9.59
CA ARG A 225 8.65 -12.32 -9.35
C ARG A 225 9.36 -11.71 -10.56
N LEU A 226 8.98 -12.12 -11.77
CA LEU A 226 9.54 -11.58 -13.01
C LEU A 226 9.05 -10.14 -13.27
N LEU A 227 7.78 -9.84 -13.03
CA LEU A 227 7.23 -8.48 -13.15
C LEU A 227 7.93 -7.48 -12.20
N ALA A 228 8.30 -7.91 -11.00
CA ALA A 228 9.04 -7.07 -10.06
C ALA A 228 10.48 -6.73 -10.51
N ARG A 229 11.03 -7.45 -11.50
CA ARG A 229 12.44 -7.35 -11.92
C ARG A 229 12.64 -6.92 -13.37
N ALA A 230 11.63 -7.08 -14.21
CA ALA A 230 11.70 -6.82 -15.64
C ALA A 230 10.53 -5.92 -16.08
N ARG A 231 10.80 -5.02 -17.05
CA ARG A 231 9.77 -4.16 -17.65
C ARG A 231 8.95 -4.89 -18.72
N LEU A 232 9.41 -6.06 -19.18
CA LEU A 232 8.73 -6.93 -20.15
C LEU A 232 8.83 -8.39 -19.69
N VAL A 233 7.68 -9.06 -19.59
CA VAL A 233 7.59 -10.50 -19.32
C VAL A 233 6.77 -11.12 -20.44
N THR A 234 7.31 -12.16 -21.08
CA THR A 234 6.61 -12.89 -22.15
C THR A 234 6.19 -14.26 -21.65
N LEU A 235 4.90 -14.59 -21.78
CA LEU A 235 4.40 -15.93 -21.49
C LEU A 235 4.44 -16.77 -22.77
N THR A 236 5.33 -17.75 -22.81
CA THR A 236 5.45 -18.68 -23.94
C THR A 236 4.84 -20.04 -23.61
N GLY A 237 4.31 -20.72 -24.62
CA GLY A 237 3.81 -22.08 -24.46
C GLY A 237 2.85 -22.49 -25.57
N PRO A 238 2.55 -23.79 -25.72
CA PRO A 238 1.65 -24.29 -26.76
C PRO A 238 0.27 -23.62 -26.75
N GLY A 239 -0.39 -23.61 -27.90
CA GLY A 239 -1.78 -23.15 -28.02
C GLY A 239 -2.71 -23.90 -27.05
N GLY A 240 -3.74 -23.22 -26.54
CA GLY A 240 -4.75 -23.85 -25.67
C GLY A 240 -4.31 -24.15 -24.22
N THR A 241 -3.05 -23.91 -23.84
CA THR A 241 -2.52 -24.18 -22.49
C THR A 241 -3.00 -23.20 -21.40
N GLY A 242 -3.75 -22.17 -21.78
CA GLY A 242 -4.33 -21.20 -20.85
C GLY A 242 -3.47 -19.96 -20.59
N LYS A 243 -2.52 -19.60 -21.48
CA LYS A 243 -1.64 -18.42 -21.34
C LYS A 243 -2.40 -17.13 -21.04
N THR A 244 -3.46 -16.84 -21.79
CA THR A 244 -4.31 -15.66 -21.57
C THR A 244 -4.89 -15.67 -20.15
N ARG A 245 -5.45 -16.80 -19.69
CA ARG A 245 -5.97 -16.92 -18.31
C ARG A 245 -4.88 -16.76 -17.25
N LEU A 246 -3.71 -17.34 -17.48
CA LEU A 246 -2.57 -17.19 -16.57
C LEU A 246 -2.09 -15.73 -16.52
N SER A 247 -2.00 -15.05 -17.66
CA SER A 247 -1.61 -13.63 -17.74
C SER A 247 -2.58 -12.73 -16.98
N LEU A 248 -3.88 -12.99 -17.10
CA LEU A 248 -4.92 -12.25 -16.42
C LEU A 248 -4.88 -12.48 -14.91
N ARG A 249 -4.61 -13.71 -14.46
CA ARG A 249 -4.44 -14.00 -13.03
C ARG A 249 -3.19 -13.37 -12.43
N ILE A 250 -2.06 -13.45 -13.13
CA ILE A 250 -0.85 -12.74 -12.73
C ILE A 250 -1.13 -11.24 -12.63
N ALA A 251 -1.78 -10.66 -13.65
CA ALA A 251 -2.08 -9.24 -13.69
C ALA A 251 -3.06 -8.78 -12.60
N GLU A 252 -4.08 -9.58 -12.30
CA GLU A 252 -5.04 -9.35 -11.22
C GLU A 252 -4.36 -9.39 -9.85
N GLU A 253 -3.53 -10.42 -9.58
CA GLU A 253 -2.85 -10.53 -8.30
C GLU A 253 -1.73 -9.49 -8.13
N SER A 254 -1.07 -9.09 -9.22
CA SER A 254 -0.06 -8.02 -9.23
C SER A 254 -0.64 -6.61 -9.28
N ALA A 255 -1.95 -6.42 -9.46
CA ALA A 255 -2.53 -5.10 -9.69
C ALA A 255 -2.17 -4.08 -8.60
N HIS A 256 -2.03 -4.53 -7.36
CA HIS A 256 -1.65 -3.68 -6.23
C HIS A 256 -0.24 -3.04 -6.34
N GLU A 257 0.64 -3.57 -7.19
CA GLU A 257 1.99 -3.05 -7.45
C GLU A 257 1.99 -1.92 -8.49
N PHE A 258 0.93 -1.80 -9.29
CA PHE A 258 0.83 -0.88 -10.42
C PHE A 258 -0.22 0.21 -10.14
N GLY A 259 0.21 1.25 -9.43
CA GLY A 259 -0.66 2.32 -8.92
C GLY A 259 -1.45 3.11 -9.98
N ASP A 260 -1.02 3.08 -11.24
CA ASP A 260 -1.68 3.78 -12.36
C ASP A 260 -2.57 2.85 -13.21
N GLY A 261 -2.68 1.57 -12.83
CA GLY A 261 -3.65 0.63 -13.39
C GLY A 261 -3.06 -0.60 -14.09
N THR A 262 -3.94 -1.57 -14.29
CA THR A 262 -3.69 -2.82 -14.99
C THR A 262 -4.68 -2.98 -16.14
N TYR A 263 -4.18 -3.14 -17.36
CA TYR A 263 -4.96 -3.06 -18.59
C TYR A 263 -4.75 -4.29 -19.46
N PHE A 264 -5.84 -4.84 -20.00
CA PHE A 264 -5.80 -5.91 -20.99
C PHE A 264 -6.03 -5.33 -22.38
N VAL A 265 -5.06 -5.51 -23.28
CA VAL A 265 -5.13 -5.08 -24.68
C VAL A 265 -5.32 -6.33 -25.55
N PRO A 266 -6.55 -6.63 -26.00
CA PRO A 266 -6.81 -7.75 -26.88
C PRO A 266 -6.32 -7.44 -28.29
N LEU A 267 -5.28 -8.12 -28.77
CA LEU A 267 -4.78 -7.96 -30.14
C LEU A 267 -5.32 -9.02 -31.10
N ALA A 268 -6.05 -10.02 -30.60
CA ALA A 268 -6.66 -11.07 -31.43
C ALA A 268 -7.46 -10.57 -32.66
N PRO A 269 -8.20 -9.44 -32.60
CA PRO A 269 -8.98 -8.95 -33.74
C PRO A 269 -8.18 -8.19 -34.80
N ILE A 270 -6.92 -7.84 -34.54
CA ILE A 270 -6.12 -7.01 -35.45
C ILE A 270 -5.03 -7.86 -36.11
N SER A 271 -4.72 -7.52 -37.36
CA SER A 271 -3.63 -8.17 -38.12
C SER A 271 -2.62 -7.17 -38.68
N ASP A 272 -2.99 -5.89 -38.70
CA ASP A 272 -2.13 -4.79 -39.13
C ASP A 272 -1.33 -4.26 -37.93
N PRO A 273 0.02 -4.31 -37.97
CA PRO A 273 0.90 -3.77 -36.94
C PRO A 273 0.67 -2.29 -36.64
N GLU A 274 0.25 -1.49 -37.63
CA GLU A 274 0.03 -0.04 -37.48
C GLU A 274 -1.16 0.29 -36.56
N LEU A 275 -2.07 -0.66 -36.35
CA LEU A 275 -3.23 -0.47 -35.46
C LEU A 275 -2.92 -0.67 -33.98
N VAL A 276 -1.78 -1.31 -33.64
CA VAL A 276 -1.44 -1.63 -32.24
C VAL A 276 -1.41 -0.39 -31.33
N PRO A 277 -0.76 0.74 -31.70
CA PRO A 277 -0.76 1.93 -30.85
C PRO A 277 -2.16 2.50 -30.60
N SER A 278 -3.03 2.49 -31.62
CA SER A 278 -4.41 2.95 -31.50
C SER A 278 -5.26 2.05 -30.59
N THR A 279 -5.06 0.73 -30.68
CA THR A 279 -5.71 -0.24 -29.77
C THR A 279 -5.26 -0.03 -28.33
N ILE A 280 -3.97 0.20 -28.10
CA ILE A 280 -3.45 0.53 -26.76
C ILE A 280 -4.06 1.84 -26.26
N ALA A 281 -4.04 2.90 -27.08
CA ALA A 281 -4.64 4.20 -26.72
C ALA A 281 -6.10 4.05 -26.30
N HIS A 282 -6.88 3.30 -27.08
CA HIS A 282 -8.29 3.03 -26.79
C HIS A 282 -8.48 2.29 -25.46
N THR A 283 -7.72 1.21 -25.22
CA THR A 283 -7.77 0.46 -23.95
C THR A 283 -7.40 1.34 -22.75
N LEU A 284 -6.44 2.26 -22.93
CA LEU A 284 -6.02 3.18 -21.88
C LEU A 284 -6.96 4.38 -21.69
N GLY A 285 -8.02 4.51 -22.50
CA GLY A 285 -8.94 5.65 -22.49
C GLY A 285 -8.33 6.96 -23.01
N VAL A 286 -7.22 6.88 -23.75
CA VAL A 286 -6.54 8.04 -24.33
C VAL A 286 -7.31 8.50 -25.56
N GLN A 287 -7.78 9.75 -25.52
CA GLN A 287 -8.46 10.39 -26.65
C GLN A 287 -7.43 10.76 -27.71
N LEU A 288 -7.59 10.20 -28.91
CA LEU A 288 -6.78 10.52 -30.08
C LEU A 288 -7.48 11.62 -30.88
N SER A 289 -6.79 12.72 -31.16
CA SER A 289 -7.27 13.72 -32.13
C SER A 289 -6.74 13.41 -33.54
N GLY A 290 -7.45 13.85 -34.57
CA GLY A 290 -7.21 13.43 -35.96
C GLY A 290 -5.84 13.80 -36.56
N SER A 291 -5.06 14.67 -35.92
CA SER A 291 -3.71 15.07 -36.35
C SER A 291 -2.58 14.44 -35.53
N GLU A 292 -2.90 13.68 -34.48
CA GLU A 292 -1.90 13.14 -33.56
C GLU A 292 -1.42 11.75 -33.97
N VAL A 293 -0.12 11.51 -33.85
CA VAL A 293 0.45 10.16 -34.01
C VAL A 293 0.08 9.33 -32.77
N PRO A 294 -0.68 8.22 -32.91
CA PRO A 294 -1.21 7.47 -31.77
C PRO A 294 -0.14 6.99 -30.81
N LEU A 295 1.00 6.52 -31.33
CA LEU A 295 2.12 6.06 -30.50
C LEU A 295 2.69 7.18 -29.63
N THR A 296 2.90 8.37 -30.18
CA THR A 296 3.40 9.53 -29.42
C THR A 296 2.47 9.86 -28.25
N ARG A 297 1.16 9.81 -28.48
CA ARG A 297 0.16 10.08 -27.42
C ARG A 297 0.14 9.02 -26.34
N VAL A 298 0.27 7.75 -26.71
CA VAL A 298 0.41 6.66 -25.73
C VAL A 298 1.68 6.87 -24.90
N LEU A 299 2.82 7.16 -25.54
CA LEU A 299 4.10 7.37 -24.85
C LEU A 299 4.06 8.55 -23.88
N ASP A 300 3.45 9.67 -24.28
CA ASP A 300 3.27 10.82 -23.40
C ASP A 300 2.32 10.49 -22.24
N TYR A 301 1.27 9.71 -22.49
CA TYR A 301 0.32 9.29 -21.45
C TYR A 301 0.92 8.34 -20.43
N VAL A 302 1.75 7.39 -20.85
CA VAL A 302 2.37 6.39 -19.95
C VAL A 302 3.62 6.91 -19.25
N ARG A 303 4.16 8.06 -19.68
CA ARG A 303 5.38 8.64 -19.11
C ARG A 303 5.22 8.92 -17.62
N GLY A 304 6.11 8.36 -16.82
CA GLY A 304 6.14 8.55 -15.36
C GLY A 304 5.08 7.75 -14.59
N LYS A 305 4.29 6.90 -15.26
CA LYS A 305 3.28 6.05 -14.63
C LYS A 305 3.80 4.64 -14.35
N GLN A 306 3.30 4.03 -13.30
CA GLN A 306 3.51 2.63 -12.95
C GLN A 306 2.27 1.81 -13.30
N MET A 307 2.27 1.26 -14.51
CA MET A 307 1.14 0.54 -15.11
C MET A 307 1.55 -0.87 -15.54
N LEU A 308 0.61 -1.81 -15.50
CA LEU A 308 0.75 -3.13 -16.12
C LEU A 308 -0.13 -3.21 -17.36
N ILE A 309 0.47 -3.53 -18.50
CA ILE A 309 -0.26 -3.69 -19.78
C ILE A 309 -0.06 -5.12 -20.26
N VAL A 310 -1.15 -5.88 -20.35
CA VAL A 310 -1.18 -7.23 -20.90
C VAL A 310 -1.51 -7.16 -22.37
N LEU A 311 -0.53 -7.45 -23.22
CA LEU A 311 -0.70 -7.57 -24.68
C LEU A 311 -1.00 -9.02 -25.04
N ASP A 312 -2.28 -9.35 -25.24
CA ASP A 312 -2.71 -10.72 -25.57
C ASP A 312 -2.71 -10.95 -27.08
N ASN A 313 -2.37 -12.17 -27.51
CA ASN A 313 -2.21 -12.56 -28.92
C ASN A 313 -1.12 -11.81 -29.71
N PHE A 314 -0.12 -11.22 -29.03
CA PHE A 314 0.96 -10.49 -29.71
C PHE A 314 1.77 -11.36 -30.69
N GLU A 315 1.83 -12.68 -30.48
CA GLU A 315 2.52 -13.61 -31.38
C GLU A 315 1.99 -13.59 -32.83
N GLN A 316 0.78 -13.07 -33.04
CA GLN A 316 0.16 -12.96 -34.36
C GLN A 316 0.61 -11.70 -35.11
N ILE A 317 1.27 -10.74 -34.42
CA ILE A 317 1.60 -9.39 -34.95
C ILE A 317 3.02 -9.00 -34.54
N LEU A 318 3.96 -9.93 -34.65
CA LEU A 318 5.37 -9.71 -34.31
C LEU A 318 6.00 -8.47 -34.98
N PRO A 319 5.63 -8.03 -36.20
CA PRO A 319 6.17 -6.80 -36.77
C PRO A 319 5.89 -5.53 -35.93
N ALA A 320 4.93 -5.56 -34.99
CA ALA A 320 4.67 -4.47 -34.06
C ALA A 320 5.65 -4.40 -32.87
N ALA A 321 6.64 -5.31 -32.77
CA ALA A 321 7.62 -5.33 -31.67
C ALA A 321 8.32 -3.98 -31.37
N PRO A 322 8.66 -3.13 -32.37
CA PRO A 322 9.23 -1.81 -32.09
C PRO A 322 8.33 -0.88 -31.27
N VAL A 323 7.00 -1.06 -31.32
CA VAL A 323 6.04 -0.32 -30.47
C VAL A 323 6.27 -0.68 -29.00
N VAL A 324 6.38 -1.98 -28.70
CA VAL A 324 6.64 -2.47 -27.34
C VAL A 324 7.98 -1.96 -26.83
N GLY A 325 9.03 -1.98 -27.65
CA GLY A 325 10.34 -1.45 -27.28
C GLY A 325 10.33 0.01 -26.84
N GLN A 326 9.46 0.84 -27.42
CA GLN A 326 9.32 2.26 -27.05
C GLN A 326 8.54 2.48 -25.74
N LEU A 327 7.71 1.52 -25.32
CA LEU A 327 6.97 1.57 -24.04
C LEU A 327 7.84 1.19 -22.82
N LEU A 328 9.01 0.58 -23.06
CA LEU A 328 9.96 0.11 -22.04
C LEU A 328 10.98 1.16 -21.64
#